data_AF-A0A4R9GSD4-F1
#
_entry.id   AF-A0A4R9GSD4-F1
#
_cell.length_a   1.000
_cell.length_b   1.000
_cell.length_c   1.000
_cell.angle_alpha   90.00
_cell.angle_beta   90.00
_cell.angle_gamma   90.00
#
_symmetry.space_group_name_H-M   'P 1'
#
loop_
_entity.id
_entity.type
_entity.pdbx_description
1 polymer ?
#
loop_
_entity_poly.entity_id
_entity_poly.type
_entity_poly.pdbx_seq_one_letter_code
_entity_poly.pdbx_strand_id
1 'polypeptide(L)'
;MILSAKLLRPAGSSSKTNSLLVRLNSPPGGTNQQRRPLVLGLALDRSWSMKGEKLEAVIQASSSLVNWLTRRDYLTAVAYAEDIQVIQPIVPLAEKNSVIHRLGTIQVGTSTNLSGGWLHVLRSLELFPDTDVYKRAILLTDGNPTLGIKDPVQLIEIAANAYKKGITTTVIGFGNDFNEILLKEIAESGGGNFYFIESPEETGDIFFREFGDIGTLYAQSIEVKIHFPKGMEYLDSVSEIASYTEPDPEEPGRVKTLVLEVGDMRADDVKSLVVHVKPNGKDTPESMSIEASYYDLSDGMKLEQKSKDLNLDWTSEEPKEDADVVVETLIARAGRGLKKAGVLLKEGYSEEAITLLSDMLKDINEKEELAPDVLQSLGFRISALKVRILENSPTASKHLVASASELKSGGVMDFPVDDGIEYHDEIFSYRTSEDIDLYKCPDIKNTIQEKMKEGYRYVVFNLGRSSYIDSSAIGMLIQVAGWLRKRGGELVVSNLRDSVKKVFSITRLESHIRAVEAEEDAVHLLQNWILEKRV
;
A
#
# COMPACT_ATOMS: atom_id res chain seq x y z
N MET A 1 10.44 -16.27 4.19
CA MET A 1 9.61 -15.56 5.18
C MET A 1 9.91 -16.04 6.59
N ILE A 2 9.91 -15.15 7.58
CA ILE A 2 9.99 -15.46 9.01
C ILE A 2 8.61 -15.20 9.63
N LEU A 3 8.06 -16.22 10.30
CA LEU A 3 6.83 -16.14 11.09
C LEU A 3 7.19 -16.01 12.58
N SER A 4 6.63 -15.01 13.24
CA SER A 4 6.80 -14.77 14.67
C SER A 4 5.46 -14.46 15.33
N ALA A 5 5.36 -14.70 16.63
CA ALA A 5 4.15 -14.40 17.38
C ALA A 5 4.48 -14.01 18.83
N LYS A 6 3.67 -13.12 19.39
CA LYS A 6 3.76 -12.61 20.76
C LYS A 6 2.35 -12.48 21.33
N LEU A 7 2.18 -12.78 22.61
CA LEU A 7 0.93 -12.59 23.32
C LEU A 7 1.13 -11.57 24.45
N LEU A 8 0.37 -10.48 24.42
CA LEU A 8 0.34 -9.51 25.50
C LEU A 8 -0.76 -9.85 26.52
N ARG A 9 -0.39 -9.81 27.80
CA ARG A 9 -1.30 -10.04 28.92
C ARG A 9 -1.49 -8.77 29.74
N PRO A 10 -2.73 -8.27 29.92
CA PRO A 10 -2.98 -7.19 30.86
C PRO A 10 -2.70 -7.65 32.30
N ALA A 11 -2.30 -6.72 33.18
CA ALA A 11 -2.12 -7.00 34.60
C ALA A 11 -3.42 -7.50 35.25
N GLY A 12 -3.33 -8.58 36.02
CA GLY A 12 -4.41 -9.06 36.90
C GLY A 12 -5.58 -9.74 36.18
N SER A 13 -5.72 -11.03 36.48
CA SER A 13 -6.78 -11.99 36.12
C SER A 13 -6.64 -12.75 34.79
N SER A 14 -6.73 -14.07 34.91
CA SER A 14 -6.78 -15.10 33.87
C SER A 14 -8.03 -15.04 32.97
N SER A 15 -8.83 -13.96 33.06
CA SER A 15 -10.13 -13.83 32.40
C SER A 15 -10.28 -12.55 31.55
N LYS A 16 -9.20 -11.82 31.32
CA LYS A 16 -9.19 -10.60 30.48
C LYS A 16 -8.90 -10.93 29.02
N THR A 17 -9.31 -10.02 28.13
CA THR A 17 -8.92 -10.00 26.72
C THR A 17 -7.41 -9.80 26.59
N ASN A 18 -6.77 -10.60 25.75
CA ASN A 18 -5.35 -10.56 25.45
C ASN A 18 -5.16 -10.27 23.95
N SER A 19 -4.10 -9.55 23.61
CA SER A 19 -3.73 -9.28 22.21
C SER A 19 -2.66 -10.27 21.75
N LEU A 20 -2.99 -11.09 20.77
CA LEU A 20 -2.06 -11.93 20.04
C LEU A 20 -1.58 -11.17 18.80
N LEU A 21 -0.28 -10.84 18.78
CA LEU A 21 0.41 -10.32 17.60
C LEU A 21 1.04 -11.49 16.85
N VAL A 22 0.69 -11.63 15.57
CA VAL A 22 1.36 -12.51 14.62
C VAL A 22 2.05 -11.63 13.58
N ARG A 23 3.36 -11.80 13.39
CA ARG A 23 4.14 -11.00 12.45
C ARG A 23 4.83 -11.88 11.42
N LEU A 24 4.65 -11.49 10.16
CA LEU A 24 5.34 -12.03 9.00
C LEU A 24 6.40 -11.02 8.57
N ASN A 25 7.64 -11.46 8.44
CA ASN A 25 8.74 -10.66 7.89
C ASN A 25 9.25 -11.34 6.62
N SER A 26 9.25 -10.64 5.50
CA SER A 26 9.89 -11.12 4.28
C SER A 26 11.39 -10.81 4.34
N PRO A 27 12.24 -11.61 3.67
CA PRO A 27 13.67 -11.36 3.68
C PRO A 27 14.00 -10.02 2.98
N PRO A 28 15.06 -9.32 3.42
CA PRO A 28 15.60 -8.19 2.68
C PRO A 28 16.19 -8.70 1.36
N GLY A 29 16.02 -7.93 0.28
CA GLY A 29 16.58 -8.27 -1.03
C GLY A 29 15.66 -9.07 -1.94
N GLY A 30 14.51 -8.49 -2.32
CA GLY A 30 13.67 -8.96 -3.43
C GLY A 30 14.29 -8.74 -4.81
N THR A 31 15.60 -8.92 -4.93
CA THR A 31 16.35 -8.72 -6.16
C THR A 31 16.62 -10.10 -6.76
N ASN A 32 15.57 -10.79 -7.17
CA ASN A 32 15.78 -11.95 -8.03
C ASN A 32 16.48 -11.43 -9.30
N GLN A 33 17.72 -11.84 -9.57
CA GLN A 33 18.49 -11.45 -10.76
C GLN A 33 17.73 -11.79 -12.06
N GLN A 34 16.68 -12.60 -11.96
CA GLN A 34 15.64 -12.80 -12.95
C GLN A 34 14.26 -12.50 -12.33
N ARG A 35 13.90 -11.22 -12.19
CA ARG A 35 12.50 -10.85 -11.93
C ARG A 35 11.63 -11.51 -13.00
N ARG A 36 10.65 -12.30 -12.56
CA ARG A 36 9.71 -12.97 -13.45
C ARG A 36 8.90 -11.94 -14.24
N PRO A 37 8.51 -12.26 -15.48
CA PRO A 37 7.55 -11.46 -16.23
C PRO A 37 6.32 -11.15 -15.39
N LEU A 38 6.01 -9.86 -15.27
CA LEU A 38 4.72 -9.44 -14.77
C LEU A 38 3.66 -9.63 -15.83
N VAL A 39 2.46 -10.01 -15.40
CA VAL A 39 1.29 -10.07 -16.26
C VAL A 39 0.25 -9.10 -15.69
N LEU A 40 0.19 -7.90 -16.28
CA LEU A 40 -0.65 -6.82 -15.79
C LEU A 40 -1.86 -6.59 -16.68
N GLY A 41 -2.96 -6.17 -16.05
CA GLY A 41 -4.18 -5.78 -16.73
C GLY A 41 -4.71 -4.45 -16.24
N LEU A 42 -4.91 -3.51 -17.15
CA LEU A 42 -5.47 -2.18 -16.85
C LEU A 42 -6.93 -2.11 -17.28
N ALA A 43 -7.82 -1.84 -16.33
CA ALA A 43 -9.19 -1.44 -16.61
C ALA A 43 -9.31 0.07 -16.37
N LEU A 44 -9.42 0.84 -17.45
CA LEU A 44 -9.41 2.30 -17.45
C LEU A 44 -10.82 2.84 -17.64
N ASP A 45 -11.39 3.48 -16.61
CA ASP A 45 -12.63 4.22 -16.77
C ASP A 45 -12.41 5.41 -17.71
N ARG A 46 -13.29 5.54 -18.71
CA ARG A 46 -13.35 6.70 -19.62
C ARG A 46 -14.74 7.32 -19.65
N SER A 47 -15.58 7.06 -18.66
CA SER A 47 -16.92 7.64 -18.54
C SER A 47 -16.90 9.17 -18.48
N TRP A 48 -18.06 9.80 -18.62
CA TRP A 48 -18.14 11.27 -18.71
C TRP A 48 -17.54 11.99 -17.48
N SER A 49 -17.62 11.39 -16.29
CA SER A 49 -17.06 11.93 -15.05
C SER A 49 -15.52 12.03 -15.09
N MET A 50 -14.86 11.19 -15.88
CA MET A 50 -13.40 11.19 -16.09
C MET A 50 -12.92 12.33 -16.99
N LYS A 51 -13.81 13.13 -17.59
CA LYS A 51 -13.44 14.18 -18.55
C LYS A 51 -12.42 15.17 -17.97
N GLY A 52 -11.49 15.61 -18.83
CA GLY A 52 -10.50 16.63 -18.50
C GLY A 52 -9.29 16.02 -17.78
N GLU A 53 -8.83 16.68 -16.73
CA GLU A 53 -7.57 16.36 -16.07
C GLU A 53 -7.52 14.95 -15.48
N LYS A 54 -8.66 14.37 -15.06
CA LYS A 54 -8.72 12.99 -14.55
C LYS A 54 -8.32 11.96 -15.61
N LEU A 55 -8.93 12.01 -16.79
CA LEU A 55 -8.59 11.11 -17.90
C LEU A 55 -7.15 11.34 -18.38
N GLU A 56 -6.72 12.60 -18.43
CA GLU A 56 -5.32 12.93 -18.76
C GLU A 56 -4.35 12.30 -17.76
N ALA A 57 -4.63 12.41 -16.46
CA ALA A 57 -3.84 11.79 -15.40
C ALA A 57 -3.82 10.26 -15.52
N VAL A 58 -4.96 9.62 -15.79
CA VAL A 58 -5.06 8.18 -16.03
C VAL A 58 -4.21 7.74 -17.22
N ILE A 59 -4.27 8.46 -18.34
CA ILE A 59 -3.49 8.16 -19.54
C ILE A 59 -1.99 8.35 -19.25
N GLN A 60 -1.62 9.43 -18.56
CA GLN A 60 -0.24 9.70 -18.19
C GLN A 60 0.31 8.62 -17.27
N ALA A 61 -0.41 8.27 -16.21
CA ALA A 61 -0.02 7.23 -15.26
C ALA A 61 0.09 5.85 -15.91
N SER A 62 -0.86 5.49 -16.76
CA SER A 62 -0.82 4.26 -17.54
C SER A 62 0.37 4.23 -18.51
N SER A 63 0.71 5.38 -19.10
CA SER A 63 1.89 5.51 -19.97
C SER A 63 3.19 5.37 -19.18
N SER A 64 3.26 5.92 -17.96
CA SER A 64 4.37 5.74 -17.04
C SER A 64 4.55 4.28 -16.64
N LEU A 65 3.45 3.54 -16.38
CA LEU A 65 3.51 2.10 -16.15
C LEU A 65 4.12 1.35 -17.34
N VAL A 66 3.62 1.62 -18.55
CA VAL A 66 4.15 1.01 -19.78
C VAL A 66 5.66 1.24 -19.93
N ASN A 67 6.12 2.45 -19.57
CA ASN A 67 7.55 2.78 -19.58
C ASN A 67 8.34 2.03 -18.50
N TRP A 68 7.79 1.91 -17.30
CA TRP A 68 8.41 1.21 -16.17
C TRP A 68 8.53 -0.30 -16.40
N LEU A 69 7.51 -0.92 -17.00
CA LEU A 69 7.53 -2.35 -17.34
C LEU A 69 8.68 -2.68 -18.29
N THR A 70 9.20 -3.89 -18.27
CA THR A 70 10.24 -4.35 -19.19
C THR A 70 9.63 -4.99 -20.44
N ARG A 71 10.44 -5.25 -21.47
CA ARG A 71 9.99 -5.98 -22.67
C ARG A 71 9.63 -7.44 -22.40
N ARG A 72 9.96 -7.95 -21.21
CA ARG A 72 9.61 -9.31 -20.77
C ARG A 72 8.22 -9.36 -20.15
N ASP A 73 7.66 -8.22 -19.75
CA ASP A 73 6.35 -8.13 -19.12
C ASP A 73 5.22 -8.14 -20.15
N TYR A 74 4.05 -8.55 -19.69
CA TYR A 74 2.83 -8.65 -20.46
C TYR A 74 1.82 -7.64 -19.93
N LEU A 75 1.13 -6.98 -20.86
CA LEU A 75 0.12 -5.99 -20.52
C LEU A 75 -1.12 -6.20 -21.38
N THR A 76 -2.28 -6.20 -20.74
CA THR A 76 -3.56 -5.92 -21.39
C THR A 76 -4.09 -4.59 -20.89
N ALA A 77 -4.70 -3.80 -21.77
CA ALA A 77 -5.32 -2.54 -21.40
C ALA A 77 -6.67 -2.40 -22.08
N VAL A 78 -7.68 -2.11 -21.27
CA VAL A 78 -9.08 -1.98 -21.68
C VAL A 78 -9.59 -0.65 -21.16
N ALA A 79 -10.17 0.16 -22.05
CA ALA A 79 -10.84 1.39 -21.68
C ALA A 79 -12.37 1.16 -21.74
N TYR A 80 -13.08 1.49 -20.67
CA TYR A 80 -14.50 1.16 -20.53
C TYR A 80 -15.36 2.39 -20.24
N ALA A 81 -16.53 2.44 -20.87
CA ALA A 81 -17.60 3.36 -20.58
C ALA A 81 -18.95 2.64 -20.77
N GLU A 82 -19.79 3.02 -21.73
CA GLU A 82 -20.93 2.24 -22.19
C GLU A 82 -20.52 0.96 -22.92
N ASP A 83 -19.42 1.04 -23.67
CA ASP A 83 -18.77 -0.04 -24.41
C ASP A 83 -17.36 -0.31 -23.87
N ILE A 84 -16.80 -1.43 -24.29
CA ILE A 84 -15.49 -1.92 -23.85
C ILE A 84 -14.54 -1.86 -25.04
N GLN A 85 -13.52 -1.01 -24.95
CA GLN A 85 -12.51 -0.85 -25.99
C GLN A 85 -11.20 -1.52 -25.56
N VAL A 86 -10.75 -2.53 -26.30
CA VAL A 86 -9.43 -3.14 -26.08
C VAL A 86 -8.36 -2.25 -26.70
N ILE A 87 -7.59 -1.58 -25.86
CA ILE A 87 -6.48 -0.70 -26.27
C ILE A 87 -5.23 -1.53 -26.56
N GLN A 88 -5.02 -2.57 -25.77
CA GLN A 88 -3.89 -3.49 -25.89
C GLN A 88 -4.35 -4.90 -25.51
N PRO A 89 -4.31 -5.90 -26.41
CA PRO A 89 -4.48 -7.29 -26.02
C PRO A 89 -3.28 -7.80 -25.21
N ILE A 90 -3.46 -8.86 -24.42
CA ILE A 90 -2.40 -9.44 -23.59
C ILE A 90 -1.25 -10.02 -24.44
N VAL A 91 -0.17 -9.25 -24.61
CA VAL A 91 1.02 -9.65 -25.39
C VAL A 91 2.29 -9.09 -24.73
N PRO A 92 3.48 -9.62 -25.07
CA PRO A 92 4.74 -9.04 -24.59
C PRO A 92 4.88 -7.57 -24.98
N LEU A 93 5.40 -6.74 -24.06
CA LEU A 93 5.63 -5.30 -24.24
C LEU A 93 6.83 -4.98 -25.15
N ALA A 94 6.85 -5.50 -26.38
CA ALA A 94 7.89 -5.22 -27.36
C ALA A 94 7.86 -3.76 -27.84
N GLU A 95 6.66 -3.26 -28.17
CA GLU A 95 6.43 -1.95 -28.81
C GLU A 95 5.76 -0.95 -27.87
N LYS A 96 6.44 -0.61 -26.76
CA LYS A 96 5.93 0.32 -25.72
C LYS A 96 5.37 1.63 -26.28
N ASN A 97 6.08 2.27 -27.22
CA ASN A 97 5.67 3.53 -27.82
C ASN A 97 4.32 3.40 -28.55
N SER A 98 4.07 2.26 -29.17
CA SER A 98 2.79 1.97 -29.84
C SER A 98 1.64 1.86 -28.85
N VAL A 99 1.88 1.23 -27.69
CA VAL A 99 0.91 1.14 -26.59
C VAL A 99 0.59 2.54 -26.04
N ILE A 100 1.61 3.34 -25.76
CA ILE A 100 1.46 4.72 -25.25
C ILE A 100 0.67 5.57 -26.25
N HIS A 101 0.95 5.44 -27.54
CA HIS A 101 0.18 6.16 -28.56
C HIS A 101 -1.30 5.75 -28.55
N ARG A 102 -1.62 4.44 -28.46
CA ARG A 102 -3.01 3.96 -28.35
C ARG A 102 -3.70 4.43 -27.08
N LEU A 103 -3.01 4.44 -25.93
CA LEU A 103 -3.54 5.00 -24.69
C LEU A 103 -3.92 6.49 -24.87
N GLY A 104 -3.08 7.26 -25.56
CA GLY A 104 -3.37 8.66 -25.90
C GLY A 104 -4.56 8.88 -26.85
N THR A 105 -5.11 7.82 -27.45
CA THR A 105 -6.32 7.91 -28.30
C THR A 105 -7.62 7.68 -27.54
N ILE A 106 -7.56 7.35 -26.24
CA ILE A 106 -8.76 7.11 -25.43
C ILE A 106 -9.60 8.38 -25.36
N GLN A 107 -10.88 8.26 -25.69
CA GLN A 107 -11.85 9.36 -25.67
C GLN A 107 -12.92 9.14 -24.61
N VAL A 108 -13.40 10.25 -24.06
CA VAL A 108 -14.48 10.25 -23.07
C VAL A 108 -15.75 9.63 -23.67
N GLY A 109 -16.32 8.65 -22.97
CA GLY A 109 -17.63 8.07 -23.21
C GLY A 109 -18.71 8.69 -22.33
N THR A 110 -19.84 8.01 -22.20
CA THR A 110 -21.02 8.52 -21.49
C THR A 110 -21.25 7.82 -20.15
N SER A 111 -21.33 6.49 -20.16
CA SER A 111 -21.75 5.68 -18.99
C SER A 111 -20.57 4.92 -18.37
N THR A 112 -20.81 4.19 -17.28
CA THR A 112 -19.78 3.47 -16.50
C THR A 112 -20.12 1.98 -16.39
N ASN A 113 -19.67 1.17 -17.34
CA ASN A 113 -19.75 -0.30 -17.30
C ASN A 113 -18.50 -0.90 -16.64
N LEU A 114 -18.32 -0.58 -15.35
CA LEU A 114 -17.17 -1.01 -14.54
C LEU A 114 -16.98 -2.53 -14.60
N SER A 115 -18.05 -3.28 -14.32
CA SER A 115 -18.01 -4.75 -14.34
C SER A 115 -17.57 -5.31 -15.69
N GLY A 116 -18.05 -4.75 -16.80
CA GLY A 116 -17.68 -5.21 -18.14
C GLY A 116 -16.20 -5.01 -18.44
N GLY A 117 -15.68 -3.80 -18.22
CA GLY A 117 -14.26 -3.48 -18.43
C GLY A 117 -13.34 -4.32 -17.56
N TRP A 118 -13.65 -4.41 -16.26
CA TRP A 118 -12.86 -5.17 -15.30
C TRP A 118 -12.90 -6.68 -15.56
N LEU A 119 -14.08 -7.27 -15.82
CA LEU A 119 -14.19 -8.70 -16.16
C LEU A 119 -13.44 -9.06 -17.45
N HIS A 120 -13.36 -8.14 -18.42
CA HIS A 120 -12.57 -8.36 -19.63
C HIS A 120 -11.07 -8.48 -19.32
N VAL A 121 -10.59 -7.63 -18.40
CA VAL A 121 -9.21 -7.70 -17.90
C VAL A 121 -8.97 -8.99 -17.12
N LEU A 122 -9.83 -9.32 -16.15
CA LEU A 122 -9.71 -10.55 -15.36
C LEU A 122 -9.68 -11.79 -16.25
N ARG A 123 -10.56 -11.86 -17.26
CA ARG A 123 -10.60 -12.96 -18.22
C ARG A 123 -9.31 -13.05 -19.05
N SER A 124 -8.74 -11.92 -19.45
CA SER A 124 -7.47 -11.89 -20.19
C SER A 124 -6.32 -12.43 -19.34
N LEU A 125 -6.28 -12.10 -18.06
CA LEU A 125 -5.28 -12.59 -17.10
C LEU A 125 -5.49 -14.09 -16.79
N GLU A 126 -6.74 -14.52 -16.61
CA GLU A 126 -7.09 -15.92 -16.35
C GLU A 126 -6.67 -16.83 -17.52
N LEU A 127 -6.91 -16.40 -18.76
CA LEU A 127 -6.54 -17.14 -19.97
C LEU A 127 -5.04 -17.11 -20.28
N PHE A 128 -4.24 -16.34 -19.53
CA PHE A 128 -2.79 -16.33 -19.72
C PHE A 128 -2.21 -17.72 -19.39
N PRO A 129 -1.48 -18.36 -20.34
CA PRO A 129 -1.19 -19.79 -20.31
C PRO A 129 -0.21 -20.18 -19.20
N ASP A 130 0.68 -19.27 -18.82
CA ASP A 130 1.62 -19.51 -17.74
C ASP A 130 0.92 -19.33 -16.39
N THR A 131 1.03 -20.35 -15.54
CA THR A 131 0.56 -20.33 -14.16
C THR A 131 1.66 -19.91 -13.19
N ASP A 132 2.92 -19.88 -13.63
CA ASP A 132 4.11 -19.58 -12.82
C ASP A 132 4.49 -18.08 -12.82
N VAL A 133 3.50 -17.23 -13.05
CA VAL A 133 3.66 -15.77 -13.22
C VAL A 133 2.73 -15.01 -12.30
N TYR A 134 3.14 -13.81 -11.94
CA TYR A 134 2.30 -12.92 -11.17
C TYR A 134 1.28 -12.20 -12.07
N LYS A 135 0.00 -12.32 -11.72
CA LYS A 135 -1.12 -11.69 -12.44
C LYS A 135 -1.78 -10.64 -11.56
N ARG A 136 -1.77 -9.38 -12.00
CA ARG A 136 -2.45 -8.28 -11.30
C ARG A 136 -3.32 -7.45 -12.24
N ALA A 137 -4.56 -7.23 -11.83
CA ALA A 137 -5.46 -6.25 -12.39
C ALA A 137 -5.35 -4.93 -11.62
N ILE A 138 -5.35 -3.81 -12.34
CA ILE A 138 -5.46 -2.46 -11.78
C ILE A 138 -6.74 -1.84 -12.34
N LEU A 139 -7.68 -1.56 -11.46
CA LEU A 139 -8.96 -0.94 -11.77
C LEU A 139 -8.90 0.55 -11.46
N LEU A 140 -9.04 1.40 -12.46
CA LEU A 140 -9.01 2.86 -12.33
C LEU A 140 -10.41 3.39 -12.60
N THR A 141 -11.02 4.08 -11.63
CA THR A 141 -12.42 4.50 -11.72
C THR A 141 -12.67 5.78 -10.93
N ASP A 142 -13.52 6.68 -11.43
CA ASP A 142 -14.02 7.83 -10.64
C ASP A 142 -15.52 7.77 -10.37
N GLY A 143 -16.20 6.76 -10.93
CA GLY A 143 -17.64 6.65 -10.92
C GLY A 143 -18.19 5.42 -10.21
N ASN A 144 -19.50 5.46 -9.95
CA ASN A 144 -20.28 4.32 -9.50
C ASN A 144 -20.71 3.48 -10.73
N PRO A 145 -20.74 2.14 -10.63
CA PRO A 145 -21.25 1.29 -11.71
C PRO A 145 -22.67 1.69 -12.14
N THR A 146 -22.83 2.13 -13.40
CA THR A 146 -24.13 2.51 -13.97
C THR A 146 -24.67 1.49 -14.96
N LEU A 147 -23.82 0.60 -15.48
CA LEU A 147 -24.17 -0.49 -16.40
C LEU A 147 -23.50 -1.82 -15.96
N GLY A 148 -24.06 -2.94 -16.41
CA GLY A 148 -23.60 -4.27 -16.02
C GLY A 148 -23.98 -4.64 -14.58
N ILE A 149 -23.07 -5.31 -13.87
CA ILE A 149 -23.23 -5.67 -12.46
C ILE A 149 -23.02 -4.41 -11.61
N LYS A 150 -24.06 -4.04 -10.84
CA LYS A 150 -24.05 -2.87 -9.96
C LYS A 150 -24.13 -3.23 -8.47
N ASP A 151 -24.47 -4.48 -8.19
CA ASP A 151 -24.63 -4.98 -6.83
C ASP A 151 -23.25 -5.08 -6.15
N PRO A 152 -23.01 -4.35 -5.05
CA PRO A 152 -21.78 -4.42 -4.27
C PRO A 152 -21.34 -5.84 -3.93
N VAL A 153 -22.28 -6.69 -3.50
CA VAL A 153 -21.98 -8.05 -3.05
C VAL A 153 -21.42 -8.89 -4.19
N GLN A 154 -22.03 -8.81 -5.37
CA GLN A 154 -21.55 -9.53 -6.55
C GLN A 154 -20.17 -9.04 -7.03
N LEU A 155 -19.89 -7.74 -6.95
CA LEU A 155 -18.57 -7.19 -7.31
C LEU A 155 -17.47 -7.67 -6.36
N ILE A 156 -17.78 -7.73 -5.06
CA ILE A 156 -16.89 -8.27 -4.03
C ILE A 156 -16.62 -9.76 -4.28
N GLU A 157 -17.66 -10.55 -4.60
CA GLU A 157 -17.51 -11.97 -4.94
C GLU A 157 -16.66 -12.19 -6.19
N ILE A 158 -16.78 -11.33 -7.21
CA ILE A 158 -15.92 -11.39 -8.40
C ILE A 158 -14.45 -11.18 -8.01
N ALA A 159 -14.15 -10.22 -7.14
CA ALA A 159 -12.80 -9.96 -6.66
C ALA A 159 -12.23 -11.19 -5.93
N ALA A 160 -12.99 -11.72 -4.97
CA ALA A 160 -12.61 -12.90 -4.20
C ALA A 160 -12.38 -14.14 -5.08
N ASN A 161 -13.22 -14.35 -6.10
CA ASN A 161 -13.07 -15.45 -7.04
C ASN A 161 -11.85 -15.28 -7.95
N ALA A 162 -11.53 -14.06 -8.39
CA ALA A 162 -10.31 -13.78 -9.15
C ALA A 162 -9.06 -14.02 -8.30
N TYR A 163 -9.09 -13.59 -7.04
CA TYR A 163 -7.99 -13.80 -6.10
C TYR A 163 -7.72 -15.29 -5.84
N LYS A 164 -8.77 -16.10 -5.67
CA LYS A 164 -8.66 -17.58 -5.58
C LYS A 164 -8.02 -18.23 -6.82
N LYS A 165 -8.04 -17.55 -7.97
CA LYS A 165 -7.38 -18.00 -9.21
C LYS A 165 -5.98 -17.40 -9.38
N GLY A 166 -5.42 -16.76 -8.36
CA GLY A 166 -4.10 -16.13 -8.39
C GLY A 166 -4.05 -14.79 -9.14
N ILE A 167 -5.19 -14.09 -9.27
CA ILE A 167 -5.26 -12.78 -9.91
C ILE A 167 -5.59 -11.73 -8.86
N THR A 168 -4.63 -10.87 -8.51
CA THR A 168 -4.88 -9.80 -7.53
C THR A 168 -5.48 -8.57 -8.17
N THR A 169 -6.27 -7.79 -7.44
CA THR A 169 -6.91 -6.57 -7.94
C THR A 169 -6.61 -5.38 -7.05
N THR A 170 -5.85 -4.42 -7.58
CA THR A 170 -5.70 -3.07 -7.00
C THR A 170 -6.78 -2.16 -7.57
N VAL A 171 -7.34 -1.29 -6.74
CA VAL A 171 -8.36 -0.31 -7.13
C VAL A 171 -7.86 1.11 -6.84
N ILE A 172 -7.91 1.97 -7.84
CA ILE A 172 -7.52 3.38 -7.76
C ILE A 172 -8.76 4.23 -8.04
N GLY A 173 -9.25 4.90 -7.00
CA GLY A 173 -10.39 5.82 -7.06
C GLY A 173 -9.94 7.25 -7.35
N PHE A 174 -10.55 7.90 -8.35
CA PHE A 174 -10.24 9.28 -8.72
C PHE A 174 -11.35 10.25 -8.30
N GLY A 175 -10.98 11.39 -7.72
CA GLY A 175 -11.90 12.48 -7.40
C GLY A 175 -13.04 12.09 -6.43
N ASN A 176 -14.17 12.81 -6.51
CA ASN A 176 -15.11 12.82 -5.39
C ASN A 176 -16.35 11.92 -5.58
N ASP A 177 -16.55 11.38 -6.78
CA ASP A 177 -17.86 10.87 -7.23
C ASP A 177 -17.97 9.33 -7.28
N PHE A 178 -17.28 8.64 -6.38
CA PHE A 178 -17.36 7.18 -6.23
C PHE A 178 -17.66 6.74 -4.78
N ASN A 179 -18.08 5.48 -4.63
CA ASN A 179 -18.28 4.80 -3.35
C ASN A 179 -16.98 4.15 -2.87
N GLU A 180 -16.27 4.83 -1.98
CA GLU A 180 -15.00 4.41 -1.40
C GLU A 180 -15.10 3.12 -0.58
N ILE A 181 -16.23 2.86 0.07
CA ILE A 181 -16.44 1.62 0.83
C ILE A 181 -16.47 0.44 -0.14
N LEU A 182 -17.25 0.53 -1.22
CA LEU A 182 -17.31 -0.51 -2.25
C LEU A 182 -15.92 -0.74 -2.89
N LEU A 183 -15.25 0.32 -3.32
CA LEU A 183 -13.95 0.18 -3.99
C LEU A 183 -12.88 -0.43 -3.08
N LYS A 184 -12.88 -0.07 -1.79
CA LYS A 184 -12.01 -0.70 -0.80
C LYS A 184 -12.31 -2.18 -0.65
N GLU A 185 -13.57 -2.56 -0.48
CA GLU A 185 -13.95 -3.98 -0.31
C GLU A 185 -13.61 -4.82 -1.55
N ILE A 186 -13.71 -4.26 -2.77
CA ILE A 186 -13.25 -4.91 -4.01
C ILE A 186 -11.73 -5.13 -3.96
N ALA A 187 -10.95 -4.11 -3.62
CA ALA A 187 -9.49 -4.23 -3.55
C ALA A 187 -9.07 -5.28 -2.50
N GLU A 188 -9.67 -5.22 -1.31
CA GLU A 188 -9.35 -6.12 -0.20
C GLU A 188 -9.72 -7.57 -0.50
N SER A 189 -10.91 -7.80 -1.04
CA SER A 189 -11.35 -9.14 -1.44
C SER A 189 -10.58 -9.65 -2.65
N GLY A 190 -10.04 -8.74 -3.46
CA GLY A 190 -9.16 -9.04 -4.58
C GLY A 190 -7.68 -9.21 -4.18
N GLY A 191 -7.32 -9.16 -2.90
CA GLY A 191 -5.94 -9.30 -2.42
C GLY A 191 -5.00 -8.15 -2.83
N GLY A 192 -5.54 -7.01 -3.29
CA GLY A 192 -4.77 -5.83 -3.68
C GLY A 192 -5.02 -4.62 -2.79
N ASN A 193 -4.58 -3.45 -3.26
CA ASN A 193 -4.63 -2.20 -2.51
C ASN A 193 -5.75 -1.28 -3.00
N PHE A 194 -6.29 -0.45 -2.10
CA PHE A 194 -7.14 0.68 -2.48
C PHE A 194 -6.38 1.99 -2.32
N TYR A 195 -6.37 2.80 -3.38
CA TYR A 195 -5.82 4.15 -3.37
C TYR A 195 -6.87 5.18 -3.76
N PHE A 196 -6.80 6.36 -3.15
CA PHE A 196 -7.62 7.51 -3.49
C PHE A 196 -6.72 8.64 -4.00
N ILE A 197 -7.03 9.15 -5.18
CA ILE A 197 -6.40 10.32 -5.80
C ILE A 197 -7.39 11.49 -5.71
N GLU A 198 -7.10 12.48 -4.87
CA GLU A 198 -7.94 13.67 -4.76
C GLU A 198 -7.75 14.59 -5.97
N SER A 199 -6.50 14.78 -6.40
CA SER A 199 -6.15 15.63 -7.54
C SER A 199 -5.14 14.97 -8.50
N PRO A 200 -5.13 15.36 -9.80
CA PRO A 200 -4.21 14.83 -10.80
C PRO A 200 -2.73 14.84 -10.39
N GLU A 201 -2.30 15.83 -9.60
CA GLU A 201 -0.91 15.99 -9.14
C GLU A 201 -0.46 14.84 -8.22
N GLU A 202 -1.39 14.25 -7.45
CA GLU A 202 -1.13 13.11 -6.57
C GLU A 202 -1.04 11.77 -7.33
N THR A 203 -1.50 11.75 -8.59
CA THR A 203 -1.56 10.54 -9.41
C THR A 203 -0.19 9.90 -9.58
N GLY A 204 0.85 10.71 -9.84
CA GLY A 204 2.20 10.19 -10.02
C GLY A 204 2.62 9.35 -8.82
N ASP A 205 2.62 9.95 -7.63
CA ASP A 205 3.10 9.32 -6.40
C ASP A 205 2.34 8.04 -6.06
N ILE A 206 1.01 8.01 -6.23
CA ILE A 206 0.18 6.84 -5.94
C ILE A 206 0.47 5.70 -6.92
N PHE A 207 0.57 5.99 -8.22
CA PHE A 207 0.92 4.98 -9.21
C PHE A 207 2.35 4.48 -9.02
N PHE A 208 3.31 5.35 -8.73
CA PHE A 208 4.68 4.94 -8.46
C PHE A 208 4.78 4.06 -7.22
N ARG A 209 4.00 4.34 -6.17
CA ARG A 209 3.89 3.46 -5.01
C ARG A 209 3.43 2.08 -5.43
N GLU A 210 2.29 1.98 -6.11
CA GLU A 210 1.78 0.71 -6.62
C GLU A 210 2.78 0.00 -7.55
N PHE A 211 3.52 0.72 -8.40
CA PHE A 211 4.52 0.12 -9.27
C PHE A 211 5.70 -0.44 -8.48
N GLY A 212 6.19 0.30 -7.48
CA GLY A 212 7.21 -0.18 -6.55
C GLY A 212 6.75 -1.44 -5.83
N ASP A 213 5.48 -1.46 -5.42
CA ASP A 213 4.84 -2.57 -4.71
C ASP A 213 4.77 -3.84 -5.58
N ILE A 214 4.44 -3.68 -6.87
CA ILE A 214 4.49 -4.76 -7.87
C ILE A 214 5.96 -5.16 -8.15
N GLY A 215 6.88 -4.19 -8.07
CA GLY A 215 8.32 -4.31 -8.26
C GLY A 215 8.97 -5.34 -7.35
N THR A 216 8.60 -5.31 -6.08
CA THR A 216 9.29 -5.99 -4.98
C THR A 216 8.51 -7.18 -4.42
N LEU A 217 7.47 -7.65 -5.10
CA LEU A 217 6.63 -8.73 -4.61
C LEU A 217 7.43 -10.02 -4.30
N TYR A 218 7.26 -10.55 -3.08
CA TYR A 218 8.00 -11.71 -2.58
C TYR A 218 7.10 -12.93 -2.35
N ALA A 219 5.90 -12.73 -1.79
CA ALA A 219 4.97 -13.80 -1.48
C ALA A 219 3.56 -13.44 -1.96
N GLN A 220 2.84 -14.46 -2.45
CA GLN A 220 1.46 -14.34 -2.91
C GLN A 220 0.52 -15.24 -2.12
N SER A 221 -0.73 -14.81 -2.07
CA SER A 221 -1.84 -15.56 -1.46
C SER A 221 -1.50 -16.09 -0.07
N ILE A 222 -0.97 -15.23 0.79
CA ILE A 222 -0.58 -15.59 2.14
C ILE A 222 -1.86 -15.91 2.92
N GLU A 223 -1.90 -17.11 3.49
CA GLU A 223 -2.92 -17.54 4.42
C GLU A 223 -2.26 -17.81 5.77
N VAL A 224 -2.79 -17.23 6.85
CA VAL A 224 -2.34 -17.48 8.22
C VAL A 224 -3.43 -18.22 8.99
N LYS A 225 -3.10 -19.39 9.52
CA LYS A 225 -3.98 -20.19 10.38
C LYS A 225 -3.51 -20.08 11.82
N ILE A 226 -4.44 -19.75 12.71
CA ILE A 226 -4.20 -19.73 14.15
C ILE A 226 -5.05 -20.85 14.75
N HIS A 227 -4.38 -21.88 15.27
CA HIS A 227 -5.02 -23.03 15.90
C HIS A 227 -5.13 -22.81 17.40
N PHE A 228 -6.35 -22.55 17.87
CA PHE A 228 -6.58 -22.31 19.28
C PHE A 228 -6.58 -23.65 20.05
N PRO A 229 -5.81 -23.76 21.15
CA PRO A 229 -5.86 -24.93 22.02
C PRO A 229 -7.15 -24.94 22.85
N LYS A 230 -7.55 -26.12 23.36
CA LYS A 230 -8.64 -26.20 24.35
C LYS A 230 -8.28 -25.32 25.54
N GLY A 231 -9.23 -24.55 26.05
CA GLY A 231 -8.94 -23.50 27.03
C GLY A 231 -8.87 -22.09 26.48
N MET A 232 -8.74 -21.90 25.17
CA MET A 232 -8.63 -20.58 24.55
C MET A 232 -9.87 -20.26 23.70
N GLU A 233 -10.43 -19.07 23.92
CA GLU A 233 -11.52 -18.49 23.15
C GLU A 233 -11.00 -17.38 22.24
N TYR A 234 -11.35 -17.46 20.95
CA TYR A 234 -11.22 -16.35 20.01
C TYR A 234 -12.34 -15.33 20.25
N LEU A 235 -11.99 -14.05 20.31
CA LEU A 235 -12.96 -12.96 20.52
C LEU A 235 -13.24 -12.22 19.21
N ASP A 236 -12.22 -11.53 18.68
CA ASP A 236 -12.31 -10.82 17.40
C ASP A 236 -10.93 -10.62 16.76
N SER A 237 -10.93 -10.32 15.47
CA SER A 237 -9.75 -9.86 14.73
C SER A 237 -9.70 -8.33 14.81
N VAL A 238 -8.61 -7.78 15.34
CA VAL A 238 -8.39 -6.34 15.39
C VAL A 238 -7.92 -5.85 14.03
N SER A 239 -7.01 -6.60 13.40
CA SER A 239 -6.63 -6.39 12.01
C SER A 239 -7.81 -6.74 11.11
N GLU A 240 -8.28 -5.77 10.32
CA GLU A 240 -9.42 -5.97 9.40
C GLU A 240 -9.00 -6.72 8.14
N ILE A 241 -8.79 -8.02 8.26
CA ILE A 241 -8.43 -8.90 7.15
C ILE A 241 -9.58 -9.86 6.87
N ALA A 242 -9.79 -10.18 5.59
CA ALA A 242 -10.70 -11.24 5.19
C ALA A 242 -10.35 -12.52 5.96
N SER A 243 -11.35 -13.12 6.60
CA SER A 243 -11.12 -14.24 7.49
C SER A 243 -12.37 -15.09 7.65
N TYR A 244 -12.14 -16.35 8.00
CA TYR A 244 -13.20 -17.29 8.38
C TYR A 244 -12.74 -18.14 9.55
N THR A 245 -13.72 -18.76 10.23
CA THR A 245 -13.45 -19.61 11.39
C THR A 245 -13.87 -21.03 11.10
N GLU A 246 -13.09 -21.98 11.60
CA GLU A 246 -13.41 -23.40 11.57
C GLU A 246 -13.89 -23.81 12.97
N PRO A 247 -15.11 -24.37 13.11
CA PRO A 247 -15.62 -24.80 14.40
C PRO A 247 -14.90 -26.06 14.89
N ASP A 248 -14.86 -26.26 16.20
CA ASP A 248 -14.40 -27.51 16.79
C ASP A 248 -15.45 -28.62 16.60
N PRO A 249 -15.12 -29.73 15.91
CA PRO A 249 -16.03 -30.86 15.79
C PRO A 249 -16.37 -31.52 17.14
N GLU A 250 -15.48 -31.40 18.14
CA GLU A 250 -15.64 -32.01 19.46
C GLU A 250 -16.41 -31.11 20.43
N GLU A 251 -16.37 -29.79 20.23
CA GLU A 251 -16.96 -28.79 21.13
C GLU A 251 -17.80 -27.77 20.34
N PRO A 252 -19.09 -28.06 20.09
CA PRO A 252 -19.96 -27.19 19.32
C PRO A 252 -20.01 -25.76 19.86
N GLY A 253 -19.75 -24.77 18.98
CA GLY A 253 -19.72 -23.35 19.32
C GLY A 253 -18.32 -22.80 19.62
N ARG A 254 -17.32 -23.67 19.79
CA ARG A 254 -15.92 -23.27 19.94
C ARG A 254 -15.28 -23.05 18.57
N VAL A 255 -14.52 -21.96 18.42
CA VAL A 255 -13.66 -21.74 17.26
C VAL A 255 -12.35 -22.51 17.48
N LYS A 256 -12.06 -23.47 16.59
CA LYS A 256 -10.82 -24.25 16.63
C LYS A 256 -9.69 -23.57 15.85
N THR A 257 -10.02 -23.05 14.67
CA THR A 257 -9.06 -22.36 13.81
C THR A 257 -9.62 -21.02 13.36
N LEU A 258 -8.82 -19.96 13.41
CA LEU A 258 -9.04 -18.75 12.65
C LEU A 258 -8.13 -18.77 11.42
N VAL A 259 -8.71 -18.56 10.23
CA VAL A 259 -7.97 -18.45 8.98
C VAL A 259 -8.04 -17.01 8.48
N LEU A 260 -6.88 -16.40 8.28
CA LEU A 260 -6.70 -15.01 7.83
C LEU A 260 -6.12 -15.01 6.41
N GLU A 261 -6.81 -14.38 5.46
CA GLU A 261 -6.36 -14.22 4.07
C GLU A 261 -5.56 -12.92 3.93
N VAL A 262 -4.27 -12.99 4.20
CA VAL A 262 -3.36 -11.83 4.38
C VAL A 262 -3.00 -11.12 3.06
N GLY A 263 -3.24 -11.76 1.91
CA GLY A 263 -2.94 -11.18 0.61
C GLY A 263 -1.49 -11.40 0.18
N ASP A 264 -0.95 -10.46 -0.59
CA ASP A 264 0.44 -10.50 -1.05
C ASP A 264 1.38 -9.76 -0.12
N MET A 265 2.68 -10.04 -0.19
CA MET A 265 3.72 -9.37 0.60
C MET A 265 4.96 -9.08 -0.23
N ARG A 266 5.55 -7.91 -0.02
CA ARG A 266 6.77 -7.47 -0.71
C ARG A 266 8.00 -8.04 -0.03
N ALA A 267 9.16 -7.94 -0.67
CA ALA A 267 10.44 -8.12 0.00
C ALA A 267 10.71 -6.91 0.92
N ASP A 268 11.44 -7.16 2.01
CA ASP A 268 11.70 -6.16 3.04
C ASP A 268 10.43 -5.53 3.64
N ASP A 269 9.39 -6.35 3.78
CA ASP A 269 8.06 -5.97 4.22
C ASP A 269 7.77 -6.63 5.57
N VAL A 270 6.87 -6.01 6.32
CA VAL A 270 6.43 -6.50 7.63
C VAL A 270 4.91 -6.45 7.68
N LYS A 271 4.29 -7.62 7.85
CA LYS A 271 2.84 -7.70 8.09
C LYS A 271 2.56 -8.12 9.51
N SER A 272 1.85 -7.26 10.24
CA SER A 272 1.44 -7.46 11.62
C SER A 272 -0.06 -7.71 11.71
N LEU A 273 -0.43 -8.80 12.35
CA LEU A 273 -1.81 -9.26 12.54
C LEU A 273 -2.10 -9.27 14.03
N VAL A 274 -3.19 -8.63 14.44
CA VAL A 274 -3.59 -8.56 15.85
C VAL A 274 -4.96 -9.20 16.01
N VAL A 275 -5.03 -10.18 16.91
CA VAL A 275 -6.24 -10.93 17.25
C VAL A 275 -6.44 -10.90 18.76
N HIS A 276 -7.69 -10.73 19.19
CA HIS A 276 -8.03 -10.83 20.60
C HIS A 276 -8.42 -12.25 20.99
N VAL A 277 -7.83 -12.71 22.09
CA VAL A 277 -8.08 -14.03 22.66
C VAL A 277 -8.28 -13.95 24.15
N LYS A 278 -8.96 -14.93 24.72
CA LYS A 278 -9.22 -15.01 26.15
C LYS A 278 -9.15 -16.46 26.64
N PRO A 279 -8.49 -16.73 27.77
CA PRO A 279 -8.62 -18.03 28.43
C PRO A 279 -10.04 -18.24 28.94
N ASN A 280 -10.57 -19.45 28.77
CA ASN A 280 -11.87 -19.85 29.30
C ASN A 280 -11.84 -20.02 30.84
N GLY A 281 -10.65 -20.01 31.44
CA GLY A 281 -10.42 -20.15 32.89
C GLY A 281 -10.59 -21.56 33.45
N LYS A 282 -10.94 -22.54 32.60
CA LYS A 282 -11.07 -23.97 32.97
C LYS A 282 -9.78 -24.74 32.67
N ASP A 283 -9.19 -24.46 31.52
CA ASP A 283 -7.95 -25.09 31.07
C ASP A 283 -6.85 -24.04 30.97
N THR A 284 -5.61 -24.42 31.31
CA THR A 284 -4.41 -23.59 31.14
C THR A 284 -3.61 -24.13 29.95
N PRO A 285 -3.93 -23.73 28.71
CA PRO A 285 -3.26 -24.29 27.54
C PRO A 285 -1.79 -23.93 27.54
N GLU A 286 -0.90 -24.88 27.27
CA GLU A 286 0.55 -24.65 27.33
C GLU A 286 1.12 -24.00 26.07
N SER A 287 0.49 -24.22 24.91
CA SER A 287 0.94 -23.66 23.64
C SER A 287 -0.19 -23.46 22.63
N MET A 288 0.08 -22.63 21.63
CA MET A 288 -0.78 -22.39 20.46
C MET A 288 0.05 -22.55 19.19
N SER A 289 -0.51 -23.19 18.16
CA SER A 289 0.15 -23.33 16.86
C SER A 289 -0.36 -22.27 15.88
N ILE A 290 0.57 -21.66 15.15
CA ILE A 290 0.32 -20.68 14.11
C ILE A 290 1.04 -21.15 12.86
N GLU A 291 0.33 -21.17 11.74
CA GLU A 291 0.86 -21.58 10.44
C GLU A 291 0.66 -20.46 9.42
N ALA A 292 1.62 -20.28 8.53
CA ALA A 292 1.52 -19.38 7.38
C ALA A 292 1.88 -20.16 6.11
N SER A 293 1.01 -20.13 5.11
CA SER A 293 1.25 -20.72 3.79
C SER A 293 1.19 -19.66 2.71
N TYR A 294 2.08 -19.72 1.72
CA TYR A 294 2.19 -18.72 0.66
C TYR A 294 2.90 -19.27 -0.58
N TYR A 295 2.69 -18.66 -1.74
CA TYR A 295 3.48 -18.93 -2.94
C TYR A 295 4.73 -18.04 -2.96
N ASP A 296 5.92 -18.64 -2.96
CA ASP A 296 7.20 -17.91 -2.97
C ASP A 296 7.59 -17.52 -4.40
N LEU A 297 7.57 -16.22 -4.71
CA LEU A 297 7.91 -15.68 -6.03
C LEU A 297 9.41 -15.72 -6.34
N SER A 298 10.25 -15.84 -5.32
CA SER A 298 11.69 -15.95 -5.49
C SER A 298 12.12 -17.36 -5.93
N ASP A 299 11.32 -18.38 -5.59
CA ASP A 299 11.60 -19.79 -5.87
C ASP A 299 10.39 -20.50 -6.50
N GLY A 300 10.18 -20.32 -7.81
CA GLY A 300 9.29 -21.25 -8.52
C GLY A 300 7.78 -21.02 -8.36
N MET A 301 7.31 -19.93 -7.72
CA MET A 301 5.93 -19.85 -7.15
C MET A 301 5.57 -21.12 -6.39
N LYS A 302 6.55 -21.69 -5.69
CA LYS A 302 6.34 -22.91 -4.93
C LYS A 302 5.53 -22.57 -3.68
N LEU A 303 4.56 -23.44 -3.35
CA LEU A 303 3.83 -23.33 -2.10
C LEU A 303 4.79 -23.66 -0.94
N GLU A 304 5.03 -22.66 -0.10
CA GLU A 304 5.85 -22.75 1.10
C GLU A 304 4.97 -22.64 2.34
N GLN A 305 5.40 -23.30 3.43
CA GLN A 305 4.71 -23.26 4.72
C GLN A 305 5.72 -22.97 5.83
N LYS A 306 5.30 -22.12 6.78
CA LYS A 306 6.03 -21.81 8.02
C LYS A 306 5.10 -22.08 9.19
N SER A 307 5.63 -22.64 10.27
CA SER A 307 4.89 -22.86 11.50
C SER A 307 5.63 -22.25 12.69
N LYS A 308 4.86 -21.84 13.69
CA LYS A 308 5.36 -21.30 14.94
C LYS A 308 4.46 -21.78 16.08
N ASP A 309 5.06 -22.52 17.00
CA ASP A 309 4.44 -22.80 18.29
C ASP A 309 4.78 -21.66 19.27
N LEU A 310 3.72 -21.07 19.83
CA LEU A 310 3.79 -20.02 20.84
C LEU A 310 3.51 -20.63 22.22
N ASN A 311 4.49 -20.54 23.12
CA ASN A 311 4.33 -20.99 24.49
C ASN A 311 3.49 -19.99 25.30
N LEU A 312 2.51 -20.51 26.04
CA LEU A 312 1.54 -19.76 26.81
C LEU A 312 1.81 -19.94 28.32
N ASP A 313 2.64 -19.06 28.89
CA ASP A 313 2.95 -19.09 30.33
C ASP A 313 1.88 -18.41 31.22
N TRP A 314 0.84 -19.10 31.67
CA TRP A 314 -0.22 -18.47 32.48
C TRP A 314 0.15 -18.12 33.93
N THR A 315 1.39 -18.38 34.37
CA THR A 315 1.77 -18.35 35.80
C THR A 315 2.41 -17.05 36.26
N SER A 316 2.84 -16.19 35.33
CA SER A 316 3.46 -14.89 35.64
C SER A 316 2.42 -13.86 36.11
N GLU A 317 2.54 -13.40 37.36
CA GLU A 317 1.70 -12.33 37.95
C GLU A 317 2.06 -10.92 37.46
N GLU A 318 3.29 -10.72 36.96
CA GLU A 318 3.71 -9.42 36.44
C GLU A 318 3.13 -9.17 35.03
N PRO A 319 2.48 -8.00 34.80
CA PRO A 319 2.10 -7.59 33.47
C PRO A 319 3.33 -7.43 32.59
N LYS A 320 3.44 -8.32 31.61
CA LYS A 320 4.41 -8.17 30.54
C LYS A 320 3.76 -7.32 29.45
N GLU A 321 3.68 -6.01 29.66
CA GLU A 321 3.39 -5.09 28.55
C GLU A 321 4.55 -5.22 27.56
N ASP A 322 4.29 -5.86 26.41
CA ASP A 322 5.22 -5.89 25.29
C ASP A 322 4.89 -4.69 24.40
N ALA A 323 5.79 -3.70 24.39
CA ALA A 323 5.61 -2.43 23.67
C ALA A 323 5.22 -2.65 22.21
N ASP A 324 5.81 -3.66 21.57
CA ASP A 324 5.56 -4.03 20.17
C ASP A 324 4.11 -4.47 19.96
N VAL A 325 3.57 -5.28 20.88
CA VAL A 325 2.18 -5.74 20.80
C VAL A 325 1.20 -4.59 21.07
N VAL A 326 1.52 -3.70 22.00
CA VAL A 326 0.69 -2.50 22.27
C VAL A 326 0.62 -1.61 21.04
N VAL A 327 1.78 -1.27 20.47
CA VAL A 327 1.88 -0.38 19.30
C VAL A 327 1.13 -0.97 18.10
N GLU A 328 1.33 -2.24 17.79
CA GLU A 328 0.63 -2.90 16.68
C GLU A 328 -0.88 -3.00 16.92
N THR A 329 -1.29 -3.19 18.18
CA THR A 329 -2.72 -3.15 18.55
C THR A 329 -3.31 -1.75 18.29
N LEU A 330 -2.58 -0.68 18.62
CA LEU A 330 -3.01 0.69 18.35
C LEU A 330 -3.12 0.98 16.85
N ILE A 331 -2.14 0.54 16.06
CA ILE A 331 -2.15 0.67 14.59
C ILE A 331 -3.34 -0.07 13.98
N ALA A 332 -3.57 -1.33 14.38
CA ALA A 332 -4.69 -2.13 13.90
C ALA A 332 -6.04 -1.52 14.30
N ARG A 333 -6.18 -1.04 15.55
CA ARG A 333 -7.37 -0.32 16.03
C ARG A 333 -7.59 0.98 15.26
N ALA A 334 -6.54 1.72 14.94
CA ALA A 334 -6.63 2.93 14.13
C ALA A 334 -7.15 2.62 12.73
N GLY A 335 -6.65 1.60 12.05
CA GLY A 335 -7.17 1.16 10.75
C GLY A 335 -8.68 0.88 10.79
N ARG A 336 -9.11 0.05 11.75
CA ARG A 336 -10.54 -0.26 11.97
C ARG A 336 -11.38 0.98 12.31
N GLY A 337 -10.86 1.84 13.18
CA GLY A 337 -11.53 3.07 13.61
C GLY A 337 -11.68 4.08 12.48
N LEU A 338 -10.67 4.24 11.62
CA LEU A 338 -10.73 5.11 10.44
C LEU A 338 -11.77 4.62 9.43
N LYS A 339 -11.83 3.30 9.16
CA LYS A 339 -12.89 2.74 8.30
C LYS A 339 -14.28 3.04 8.88
N LYS A 340 -14.48 2.79 10.18
CA LYS A 340 -15.75 3.05 10.86
C LYS A 340 -16.12 4.53 10.84
N ALA A 341 -15.16 5.43 11.07
CA ALA A 341 -15.37 6.88 10.94
C ALA A 341 -15.78 7.27 9.52
N GLY A 342 -15.18 6.66 8.50
CA GLY A 342 -15.56 6.85 7.10
C GLY A 342 -17.02 6.48 6.83
N VAL A 343 -17.48 5.34 7.36
CA VAL A 343 -18.89 4.89 7.27
C VAL A 343 -19.82 5.86 8.00
N LEU A 344 -19.50 6.24 9.24
CA LEU A 344 -20.31 7.18 10.02
C LEU A 344 -20.50 8.51 9.29
N LEU A 345 -19.45 9.05 8.66
CA LEU A 345 -19.57 10.27 7.86
C LEU A 345 -20.49 10.12 6.66
N LYS A 346 -20.48 8.97 5.98
CA LYS A 346 -21.39 8.70 4.86
C LYS A 346 -22.83 8.63 5.29
N GLU A 347 -23.08 8.14 6.49
CA GLU A 347 -24.41 8.06 7.09
C GLU A 347 -24.86 9.37 7.75
N GLY A 348 -24.00 10.40 7.78
CA GLY A 348 -24.29 11.73 8.32
C GLY A 348 -23.97 11.89 9.82
N TYR A 349 -23.32 10.92 10.44
CA TYR A 349 -22.97 10.90 11.87
C TYR A 349 -21.58 11.52 12.14
N SER A 350 -21.40 12.80 11.80
CA SER A 350 -20.10 13.48 11.92
C SER A 350 -19.60 13.62 13.37
N GLU A 351 -20.50 13.86 14.33
CA GLU A 351 -20.12 13.99 15.75
C GLU A 351 -19.58 12.66 16.30
N GLU A 352 -20.20 11.55 15.92
CA GLU A 352 -19.77 10.20 16.32
C GLU A 352 -18.42 9.84 15.70
N ALA A 353 -18.20 10.21 14.43
CA ALA A 353 -16.91 10.06 13.77
C ALA A 353 -15.82 10.87 14.49
N ILE A 354 -16.07 12.15 14.82
CA ILE A 354 -15.12 13.00 15.55
C ILE A 354 -14.80 12.44 16.93
N THR A 355 -15.81 11.90 17.62
CA THR A 355 -15.65 11.29 18.95
C THR A 355 -14.74 10.07 18.85
N LEU A 356 -15.01 9.18 17.89
CA LEU A 356 -14.19 8.01 17.62
C LEU A 356 -12.72 8.37 17.33
N LEU A 357 -12.47 9.38 16.47
CA LEU A 357 -11.09 9.84 16.20
C LEU A 357 -10.42 10.44 17.44
N SER A 358 -11.19 11.13 18.30
CA SER A 358 -10.67 11.74 19.52
C SER A 358 -10.27 10.70 20.56
N ASP A 359 -11.07 9.65 20.71
CA ASP A 359 -10.77 8.53 21.61
C ASP A 359 -9.50 7.80 21.14
N MET A 360 -9.34 7.58 19.83
CA MET A 360 -8.11 7.00 19.29
C MET A 360 -6.87 7.86 19.54
N LEU A 361 -6.97 9.18 19.34
CA LEU A 361 -5.86 10.10 19.62
C LEU A 361 -5.46 10.06 21.10
N LYS A 362 -6.45 9.97 21.99
CA LYS A 362 -6.19 9.83 23.43
C LYS A 362 -5.42 8.54 23.72
N ASP A 363 -5.89 7.40 23.22
CA ASP A 363 -5.22 6.10 23.41
C ASP A 363 -3.79 6.09 22.85
N ILE A 364 -3.56 6.74 21.71
CA ILE A 364 -2.24 6.86 21.07
C ILE A 364 -1.29 7.73 21.92
N ASN A 365 -1.75 8.91 22.35
CA ASN A 365 -0.94 9.84 23.13
C ASN A 365 -0.58 9.27 24.52
N GLU A 366 -1.49 8.52 25.15
CA GLU A 366 -1.21 7.85 26.44
C GLU A 366 -0.10 6.79 26.34
N LYS A 367 0.18 6.28 25.15
CA LYS A 367 1.17 5.21 24.91
C LYS A 367 2.33 5.65 24.01
N GLU A 368 2.43 6.94 23.71
CA GLU A 368 3.40 7.53 22.77
C GLU A 368 4.85 7.16 23.09
N GLU A 369 5.22 7.14 24.37
CA GLU A 369 6.58 6.81 24.84
C GLU A 369 7.04 5.40 24.44
N LEU A 370 6.13 4.48 24.10
CA LEU A 370 6.48 3.12 23.68
C LEU A 370 7.10 3.07 22.28
N ALA A 371 6.69 3.98 21.39
CA ALA A 371 7.22 4.13 20.03
C ALA A 371 6.95 5.55 19.52
N PRO A 372 7.74 6.56 19.97
CA PRO A 372 7.46 7.97 19.71
C PRO A 372 7.27 8.27 18.23
N ASP A 373 8.23 7.91 17.38
CA ASP A 373 8.21 8.16 15.94
C ASP A 373 6.94 7.61 15.26
N VAL A 374 6.53 6.38 15.61
CA VAL A 374 5.40 5.69 14.96
C VAL A 374 4.07 6.24 15.46
N LEU A 375 3.93 6.38 16.79
CA LEU A 375 2.68 6.78 17.42
C LEU A 375 2.38 8.27 17.25
N GLN A 376 3.39 9.14 17.33
CA GLN A 376 3.23 10.56 16.99
C GLN A 376 2.74 10.69 15.55
N SER A 377 3.41 10.02 14.61
CA SER A 377 3.06 10.13 13.19
C SER A 377 1.66 9.61 12.88
N LEU A 378 1.25 8.50 13.52
CA LEU A 378 -0.13 8.01 13.47
C LEU A 378 -1.11 9.03 14.07
N GLY A 379 -0.77 9.63 15.21
CA GLY A 379 -1.54 10.69 15.86
C GLY A 379 -1.73 11.90 14.96
N PHE A 380 -0.67 12.39 14.30
CA PHE A 380 -0.74 13.49 13.35
C PHE A 380 -1.66 13.18 12.17
N ARG A 381 -1.58 11.96 11.58
CA ARG A 381 -2.53 11.56 10.52
C ARG A 381 -3.98 11.63 10.99
N ILE A 382 -4.29 11.01 12.13
CA ILE A 382 -5.66 10.94 12.65
C ILE A 382 -6.15 12.36 13.00
N SER A 383 -5.28 13.21 13.53
CA SER A 383 -5.59 14.61 13.82
C SER A 383 -5.91 15.39 12.54
N ALA A 384 -5.09 15.27 11.49
CA ALA A 384 -5.35 15.90 10.20
C ALA A 384 -6.67 15.43 9.57
N LEU A 385 -6.97 14.13 9.65
CA LEU A 385 -8.25 13.57 9.20
C LEU A 385 -9.43 14.12 10.01
N LYS A 386 -9.29 14.27 11.32
CA LYS A 386 -10.30 14.90 12.19
C LYS A 386 -10.54 16.36 11.82
N VAL A 387 -9.48 17.13 11.53
CA VAL A 387 -9.60 18.52 11.06
C VAL A 387 -10.40 18.59 9.76
N ARG A 388 -10.14 17.70 8.80
CA ARG A 388 -10.93 17.64 7.54
C ARG A 388 -12.43 17.43 7.80
N ILE A 389 -12.81 16.64 8.81
CA ILE A 389 -14.22 16.47 9.19
C ILE A 389 -14.78 17.77 9.76
N LEU A 390 -14.06 18.43 10.66
CA LEU A 390 -14.48 19.70 11.27
C LEU A 390 -14.66 20.83 10.25
N GLU A 391 -13.84 20.82 9.20
CA GLU A 391 -13.92 21.75 8.07
C GLU A 391 -15.02 21.38 7.04
N ASN A 392 -15.80 20.33 7.31
CA ASN A 392 -16.83 19.78 6.40
C ASN A 392 -16.28 19.46 5.01
N SER A 393 -15.05 18.94 4.94
CA SER A 393 -14.43 18.56 3.67
C SER A 393 -15.27 17.48 2.96
N PRO A 394 -15.64 17.65 1.67
CA PRO A 394 -16.42 16.68 0.92
C PRO A 394 -15.66 15.36 0.67
N THR A 395 -14.34 15.35 0.86
CA THR A 395 -13.46 14.20 0.64
C THR A 395 -13.03 13.51 1.94
N ALA A 396 -13.49 13.99 3.10
CA ALA A 396 -13.07 13.47 4.41
C ALA A 396 -13.28 11.95 4.55
N SER A 397 -14.44 11.43 4.15
CA SER A 397 -14.72 9.98 4.21
C SER A 397 -13.77 9.17 3.32
N LYS A 398 -13.43 9.66 2.12
CA LYS A 398 -12.48 9.00 1.21
C LYS A 398 -11.08 8.92 1.80
N HIS A 399 -10.61 10.02 2.39
CA HIS A 399 -9.31 10.07 3.07
C HIS A 399 -9.23 9.14 4.27
N LEU A 400 -10.31 9.03 5.06
CA LEU A 400 -10.39 8.05 6.16
C LEU A 400 -10.30 6.62 5.64
N VAL A 401 -11.06 6.28 4.60
CA VAL A 401 -11.12 4.93 4.03
C VAL A 401 -9.80 4.55 3.34
N ALA A 402 -9.18 5.48 2.62
CA ALA A 402 -7.86 5.30 2.03
C ALA A 402 -6.79 5.10 3.11
N SER A 403 -6.78 5.96 4.15
CA SER A 403 -5.84 5.83 5.27
C SER A 403 -6.00 4.50 6.02
N ALA A 404 -7.24 4.02 6.19
CA ALA A 404 -7.52 2.71 6.75
C ALA A 404 -6.91 1.57 5.91
N SER A 405 -6.99 1.67 4.58
CA SER A 405 -6.37 0.70 3.66
C SER A 405 -4.85 0.73 3.73
N GLU A 406 -4.24 1.92 3.84
CA GLU A 406 -2.78 2.07 3.94
C GLU A 406 -2.24 1.37 5.20
N LEU A 407 -2.85 1.63 6.37
CA LEU A 407 -2.43 1.03 7.66
C LEU A 407 -2.49 -0.50 7.65
N LYS A 408 -3.42 -1.09 6.90
CA LYS A 408 -3.58 -2.55 6.79
C LYS A 408 -2.51 -3.19 5.90
N SER A 409 -2.09 -2.50 4.85
CA SER A 409 -1.24 -3.08 3.80
C SER A 409 0.17 -3.45 4.27
N GLY A 410 0.57 -3.08 5.50
CA GLY A 410 1.92 -3.28 6.02
C GLY A 410 2.97 -2.42 5.32
N GLY A 411 2.55 -1.67 4.29
CA GLY A 411 3.40 -0.72 3.61
C GLY A 411 4.08 0.12 4.66
N VAL A 412 5.43 0.15 4.59
CA VAL A 412 6.28 1.11 5.28
C VAL A 412 5.44 2.36 5.39
N MET A 413 5.07 2.73 6.63
CA MET A 413 4.49 4.04 6.88
C MET A 413 5.50 4.98 6.25
N ASP A 414 5.18 5.45 5.04
CA ASP A 414 6.11 6.22 4.23
C ASP A 414 6.05 7.61 4.85
N PHE A 415 6.79 7.68 5.94
CA PHE A 415 6.86 8.75 6.89
C PHE A 415 8.31 8.89 7.27
N PRO A 416 8.73 10.13 7.12
CA PRO A 416 8.50 10.99 8.25
C PRO A 416 7.79 12.27 7.80
N VAL A 417 6.52 12.48 8.16
CA VAL A 417 6.06 13.84 8.49
C VAL A 417 6.24 13.92 9.99
N ASP A 418 7.29 14.62 10.38
CA ASP A 418 7.85 14.57 11.72
C ASP A 418 7.59 15.93 12.35
N ASP A 419 6.43 16.07 12.98
CA ASP A 419 5.96 17.33 13.55
C ASP A 419 6.58 17.63 14.94
N GLY A 420 7.72 17.00 15.24
CA GLY A 420 8.67 17.42 16.29
C GLY A 420 10.03 17.90 15.76
N ILE A 421 10.28 17.78 14.46
CA ILE A 421 11.53 18.23 13.84
C ILE A 421 11.44 19.71 13.51
N GLU A 422 12.38 20.48 14.06
CA GLU A 422 12.59 21.87 13.64
C GLU A 422 13.19 21.87 12.23
N TYR A 423 12.32 22.03 11.22
CA TYR A 423 12.77 22.09 9.83
C TYR A 423 13.62 23.34 9.59
N HIS A 424 14.69 23.17 8.83
CA HIS A 424 15.53 24.28 8.40
C HIS A 424 15.65 24.36 6.87
N ASP A 425 16.13 25.49 6.40
CA ASP A 425 16.31 25.77 4.97
C ASP A 425 17.69 25.38 4.43
N GLU A 426 18.48 24.64 5.21
CA GLU A 426 19.74 24.09 4.69
C GLU A 426 19.51 23.05 3.59
N ILE A 427 20.45 23.00 2.65
CA ILE A 427 20.43 22.10 1.50
C ILE A 427 21.42 20.97 1.74
N PHE A 428 20.93 19.72 1.74
CA PHE A 428 21.79 18.54 1.79
C PHE A 428 22.20 18.13 0.37
N SER A 429 23.48 17.87 0.14
CA SER A 429 23.98 17.40 -1.17
C SER A 429 24.45 15.96 -1.08
N TYR A 430 23.73 15.05 -1.73
CA TYR A 430 24.12 13.65 -1.86
C TYR A 430 24.88 13.45 -3.17
N ARG A 431 26.10 12.89 -3.10
CA ARG A 431 26.91 12.59 -4.28
C ARG A 431 27.04 11.09 -4.47
N THR A 432 26.65 10.62 -5.66
CA THR A 432 26.87 9.23 -6.06
C THR A 432 28.35 8.87 -6.03
N SER A 433 28.66 7.68 -5.51
CA SER A 433 30.01 7.11 -5.59
C SER A 433 30.23 6.35 -6.90
N GLU A 434 29.17 5.77 -7.47
CA GLU A 434 29.16 4.91 -8.66
C GLU A 434 27.74 4.81 -9.27
N ASP A 435 27.51 3.88 -10.20
CA ASP A 435 26.20 3.62 -10.82
C ASP A 435 25.15 3.27 -9.76
N ILE A 436 23.90 3.69 -10.00
CA ILE A 436 22.79 3.41 -9.09
C ILE A 436 21.99 2.26 -9.68
N ASP A 437 22.07 1.12 -9.01
CA ASP A 437 21.27 -0.05 -9.27
C ASP A 437 20.33 -0.32 -8.09
N LEU A 438 19.50 -1.34 -8.26
CA LEU A 438 18.58 -1.85 -7.25
C LEU A 438 19.25 -2.15 -5.89
N TYR A 439 20.53 -2.52 -5.83
CA TYR A 439 21.21 -2.91 -4.59
C TYR A 439 21.62 -1.71 -3.74
N LYS A 440 21.84 -0.55 -4.36
CA LYS A 440 22.22 0.70 -3.67
C LYS A 440 21.06 1.54 -3.21
N CYS A 441 19.88 1.30 -3.77
CA CYS A 441 18.69 2.07 -3.46
C CYS A 441 18.35 2.07 -1.95
N PRO A 442 18.43 0.96 -1.20
CA PRO A 442 18.17 0.97 0.25
C PRO A 442 19.13 1.87 1.04
N ASP A 443 20.44 1.80 0.78
CA ASP A 443 21.44 2.59 1.49
C ASP A 443 21.28 4.09 1.25
N ILE A 444 20.97 4.46 0.00
CA ILE A 444 20.69 5.85 -0.38
C ILE A 444 19.43 6.34 0.34
N LYS A 445 18.36 5.53 0.38
CA LYS A 445 17.12 5.87 1.09
C LYS A 445 17.38 6.10 2.58
N ASN A 446 18.09 5.19 3.23
CA ASN A 446 18.43 5.30 4.65
C ASN A 446 19.22 6.59 4.93
N THR A 447 20.22 6.90 4.11
CA THR A 447 21.02 8.12 4.25
C THR A 447 20.14 9.38 4.16
N ILE A 448 19.22 9.42 3.21
CA ILE A 448 18.33 10.56 3.03
C ILE A 448 17.31 10.65 4.18
N GLN A 449 16.77 9.52 4.62
CA GLN A 449 15.87 9.47 5.77
C GLN A 449 16.54 9.94 7.06
N GLU A 450 17.80 9.57 7.30
CA GLU A 450 18.59 10.10 8.43
C GLU A 450 18.74 11.62 8.35
N LYS A 451 19.04 12.18 7.17
CA LYS A 451 19.09 13.63 6.99
C LYS A 451 17.73 14.30 7.13
N MET A 452 16.68 13.65 6.69
CA MET A 452 15.33 14.12 6.95
C MET A 452 15.03 14.16 8.46
N LYS A 453 15.53 13.19 9.25
CA LYS A 453 15.42 13.23 10.72
C LYS A 453 16.21 14.37 11.37
N GLU A 454 17.21 14.91 10.68
CA GLU A 454 17.97 16.09 11.14
C GLU A 454 17.30 17.44 10.80
N GLY A 455 16.22 17.47 10.02
CA GLY A 455 15.55 18.72 9.61
C GLY A 455 15.68 19.12 8.15
N TYR A 456 16.42 18.34 7.34
CA TYR A 456 16.58 18.63 5.91
C TYR A 456 15.28 18.39 5.13
N ARG A 457 14.92 19.37 4.30
CA ARG A 457 13.81 19.32 3.34
C ARG A 457 14.22 19.65 1.90
N TYR A 458 15.42 20.19 1.69
CA TYR A 458 15.95 20.47 0.36
C TYR A 458 17.16 19.59 0.07
N VAL A 459 17.11 18.83 -1.01
CA VAL A 459 18.18 17.89 -1.38
C VAL A 459 18.64 18.11 -2.81
N VAL A 460 19.97 18.16 -2.98
CA VAL A 460 20.63 18.04 -4.29
C VAL A 460 21.17 16.63 -4.44
N PHE A 461 20.84 15.97 -5.54
CA PHE A 461 21.29 14.62 -5.85
C PHE A 461 22.20 14.63 -7.07
N ASN A 462 23.51 14.49 -6.84
CA ASN A 462 24.52 14.54 -7.89
C ASN A 462 24.76 13.15 -8.51
N LEU A 463 24.44 13.03 -9.81
CA LEU A 463 24.58 11.81 -10.61
C LEU A 463 25.86 11.78 -11.46
N GLY A 464 26.83 12.67 -11.22
CA GLY A 464 28.04 12.80 -12.05
C GLY A 464 28.93 11.55 -12.11
N ARG A 465 28.84 10.67 -11.11
CA ARG A 465 29.53 9.38 -11.07
C ARG A 465 28.67 8.19 -11.51
N SER A 466 27.41 8.43 -11.85
CA SER A 466 26.49 7.42 -12.37
C SER A 466 26.41 7.52 -13.90
N SER A 467 27.00 6.54 -14.58
CA SER A 467 26.82 6.25 -16.00
C SER A 467 25.52 5.54 -16.31
N TYR A 468 24.87 4.91 -15.34
CA TYR A 468 23.64 4.16 -15.55
C TYR A 468 22.70 4.22 -14.34
N ILE A 469 21.41 4.33 -14.64
CA ILE A 469 20.32 4.17 -13.67
C ILE A 469 19.30 3.19 -14.23
N ASP A 470 18.81 2.29 -13.38
CA ASP A 470 17.73 1.36 -13.71
C ASP A 470 16.35 1.88 -13.26
N SER A 471 15.30 1.10 -13.46
CA SER A 471 13.93 1.41 -13.01
C SER A 471 13.81 1.55 -11.49
N SER A 472 14.72 0.95 -10.73
CA SER A 472 14.75 0.95 -9.27
C SER A 472 15.32 2.25 -8.73
N ALA A 473 16.42 2.72 -9.33
CA ALA A 473 17.00 4.03 -9.07
C ALA A 473 16.02 5.16 -9.37
N ILE A 474 15.26 5.04 -10.46
CA ILE A 474 14.19 5.97 -10.81
C ILE A 474 13.09 5.97 -9.74
N GLY A 475 12.59 4.79 -9.37
CA GLY A 475 11.56 4.67 -8.33
C GLY A 475 12.02 5.25 -7.00
N MET A 476 13.28 5.02 -6.63
CA MET A 476 13.91 5.62 -5.45
C MET A 476 13.95 7.15 -5.51
N LEU A 477 14.44 7.73 -6.61
CA LEU A 477 14.53 9.19 -6.76
C LEU A 477 13.16 9.86 -6.67
N ILE A 478 12.14 9.25 -7.28
CA ILE A 478 10.75 9.74 -7.19
C ILE A 478 10.25 9.64 -5.75
N GLN A 479 10.47 8.51 -5.09
CA GLN A 479 10.03 8.30 -3.72
C GLN A 479 10.66 9.35 -2.78
N VAL A 480 11.96 9.60 -2.91
CA VAL A 480 12.68 10.66 -2.20
C VAL A 480 12.09 12.04 -2.51
N ALA A 481 11.81 12.35 -3.77
CA ALA A 481 11.20 13.62 -4.15
C ALA A 481 9.82 13.81 -3.48
N GLY A 482 9.00 12.76 -3.47
CA GLY A 482 7.70 12.75 -2.79
C GLY A 482 7.84 12.97 -1.28
N TRP A 483 8.80 12.31 -0.63
CA TRP A 483 9.09 12.50 0.80
C TRP A 483 9.43 13.97 1.13
N LEU A 484 10.29 14.61 0.34
CA LEU A 484 10.73 15.98 0.56
C LEU A 484 9.60 17.00 0.28
N ARG A 485 8.81 16.79 -0.77
CA ARG A 485 7.66 17.67 -1.11
C ARG A 485 6.59 17.69 -0.05
N LYS A 486 6.30 16.54 0.56
CA LYS A 486 5.36 16.44 1.70
C LYS A 486 5.78 17.30 2.90
N ARG A 487 7.07 17.66 3.01
CA ARG A 487 7.63 18.56 4.03
C ARG A 487 7.82 20.01 3.55
N GLY A 488 7.19 20.36 2.43
CA GLY A 488 7.33 21.67 1.79
C GLY A 488 8.67 21.90 1.06
N GLY A 489 9.49 20.86 0.98
CA GLY A 489 10.81 20.84 0.36
C GLY A 489 10.83 20.43 -1.11
N GLU A 490 12.02 20.12 -1.64
CA GLU A 490 12.21 19.74 -3.05
C GLU A 490 13.49 18.92 -3.28
N LEU A 491 13.47 18.07 -4.30
CA LEU A 491 14.63 17.35 -4.83
C LEU A 491 15.08 17.93 -6.17
N VAL A 492 16.36 18.25 -6.30
CA VAL A 492 16.97 18.64 -7.59
C VAL A 492 18.12 17.68 -7.92
N VAL A 493 18.13 17.18 -9.15
CA VAL A 493 19.19 16.29 -9.64
C VAL A 493 20.20 17.12 -10.45
N SER A 494 21.49 16.86 -10.24
CA SER A 494 22.57 17.56 -10.93
C SER A 494 23.55 16.60 -11.62
N ASN A 495 24.31 17.14 -12.59
CA ASN A 495 25.41 16.44 -13.25
C ASN A 495 25.00 15.12 -13.93
N LEU A 496 23.85 15.11 -14.62
CA LEU A 496 23.42 13.93 -15.37
C LEU A 496 24.38 13.64 -16.53
N ARG A 497 24.87 12.41 -16.64
CA ARG A 497 25.58 11.95 -17.84
C ARG A 497 24.59 11.73 -19.00
N ASP A 498 25.06 11.80 -20.24
CA ASP A 498 24.19 11.67 -21.43
C ASP A 498 23.34 10.40 -21.47
N SER A 499 23.88 9.29 -20.96
CA SER A 499 23.16 8.02 -20.82
C SER A 499 21.97 8.14 -19.85
N VAL A 500 22.17 8.83 -18.73
CA VAL A 500 21.15 9.07 -17.70
C VAL A 500 20.14 10.14 -18.15
N LYS A 501 20.58 11.20 -18.85
CA LYS A 501 19.69 12.21 -19.47
C LYS A 501 18.71 11.57 -20.46
N LYS A 502 19.17 10.59 -21.25
CA LYS A 502 18.28 9.82 -22.14
C LYS A 502 17.24 9.04 -21.36
N VAL A 503 17.61 8.44 -20.24
CA VAL A 503 16.64 7.74 -19.38
C VAL A 503 15.62 8.71 -18.82
N PHE A 504 16.06 9.85 -18.26
CA PHE A 504 15.19 10.92 -17.73
C PHE A 504 14.19 11.45 -18.77
N SER A 505 14.63 11.69 -20.00
CA SER A 505 13.76 12.18 -21.07
C SER A 505 12.78 11.12 -21.57
N ILE A 506 13.24 9.86 -21.72
CA ILE A 506 12.37 8.73 -22.13
C ILE A 506 11.30 8.45 -21.07
N THR A 507 11.63 8.51 -19.79
CA THR A 507 10.68 8.27 -18.70
C THR A 507 9.88 9.50 -18.30
N ARG A 508 10.10 10.65 -18.97
CA ARG A 508 9.54 11.96 -18.61
C ARG A 508 9.73 12.27 -17.12
N LEU A 509 10.87 11.87 -16.56
CA LEU A 509 11.18 12.19 -15.17
C LEU A 509 11.31 13.69 -14.94
N GLU A 510 11.65 14.43 -15.99
CA GLU A 510 11.83 15.88 -15.97
C GLU A 510 10.56 16.63 -15.57
N SER A 511 9.37 16.04 -15.76
CA SER A 511 8.11 16.63 -15.27
C SER A 511 7.88 16.39 -13.77
N HIS A 512 8.63 15.48 -13.16
CA HIS A 512 8.48 15.07 -11.77
C HIS A 512 9.69 15.44 -10.91
N ILE A 513 10.89 15.58 -11.48
CA ILE A 513 12.13 15.90 -10.78
C ILE A 513 12.91 16.90 -11.62
N ARG A 514 13.29 18.04 -11.03
CA ARG A 514 14.07 19.06 -11.73
C ARG A 514 15.51 18.58 -11.91
N ALA A 515 16.03 18.72 -13.11
CA ALA A 515 17.40 18.36 -13.46
C ALA A 515 18.17 19.59 -13.96
N VAL A 516 19.41 19.75 -13.52
CA VAL A 516 20.32 20.82 -13.93
C VAL A 516 21.70 20.26 -14.28
N GLU A 517 22.52 21.05 -14.99
CA GLU A 517 23.82 20.61 -15.47
C GLU A 517 24.86 20.52 -14.36
N ALA A 518 24.94 21.51 -13.46
CA ALA A 518 25.91 21.57 -12.38
C ALA A 518 25.25 21.53 -10.98
N GLU A 519 25.99 21.01 -10.00
CA GLU A 519 25.57 21.01 -8.60
C GLU A 519 25.37 22.43 -8.05
N GLU A 520 26.19 23.40 -8.49
CA GLU A 520 26.04 24.81 -8.12
C GLU A 520 24.70 25.39 -8.58
N ASP A 521 24.27 25.06 -9.80
CA ASP A 521 22.97 25.49 -10.34
C ASP A 521 21.81 24.92 -9.52
N ALA A 522 21.95 23.68 -9.04
CA ALA A 522 20.93 23.01 -8.23
C ALA A 522 20.77 23.70 -6.87
N VAL A 523 21.89 24.04 -6.24
CA VAL A 523 21.92 24.79 -4.99
C VAL A 523 21.30 26.18 -5.18
N HIS A 524 21.68 26.90 -6.24
CA HIS A 524 21.10 28.22 -6.54
C HIS A 524 19.59 28.15 -6.81
N LEU A 525 19.12 27.14 -7.52
CA LEU A 525 17.69 26.94 -7.78
C LEU A 525 16.92 26.72 -6.48
N LEU A 526 17.43 25.88 -5.59
CA LEU A 526 16.82 25.64 -4.28
C LEU A 526 16.88 26.87 -3.38
N GLN A 527 17.96 27.64 -3.39
CA GLN A 527 18.07 28.91 -2.65
C GLN A 527 17.02 29.93 -3.11
N ASN A 528 16.82 30.07 -4.43
CA ASN A 528 15.78 30.95 -4.97
C ASN A 528 14.39 30.46 -4.55
N TRP A 529 14.15 29.15 -4.61
CA TRP A 529 12.90 28.55 -4.16
C TRP A 529 12.60 28.86 -2.70
N ILE A 530 13.60 28.69 -1.82
CA ILE A 530 13.50 29.01 -0.39
C ILE A 530 13.13 30.49 -0.20
N LEU A 531 13.73 31.40 -0.97
CA LEU A 531 13.45 32.83 -0.90
C LEU A 531 12.04 33.18 -1.40
N GLU A 532 11.59 32.59 -2.50
CA GLU A 532 10.25 32.83 -3.08
C GLU A 532 9.12 32.35 -2.17
N LYS A 533 9.32 31.24 -1.45
CA LYS A 533 8.33 30.70 -0.49
C LYS A 533 8.31 31.41 0.87
N ARG A 534 9.23 32.35 1.13
CA ARG A 534 9.26 33.18 2.36
C ARG A 534 8.43 34.47 2.24
N VAL A 535 7.94 34.80 1.05
CA VAL A 535 7.05 35.94 0.74
C VAL A 535 5.62 35.44 0.67
#